data_AF-A0ABD3H308-F1
#
_entry.id   AF-A0ABD3H308-F1
#
_cell.length_a   1.000
_cell.length_b   1.000
_cell.length_c   1.000
_cell.angle_alpha   90.00
_cell.angle_beta   90.00
_cell.angle_gamma   90.00
#
_symmetry.space_group_name_H-M   'P 1'
#
loop_
_entity.id
_entity.type
_entity.pdbx_description
1 polymer ?
#
loop_
_entity_poly.entity_id
_entity_poly.type
_entity_poly.pdbx_seq_one_letter_code
_entity_poly.pdbx_strand_id
1 'polypeptide(L)'
;MDMKINYLSSLWSEFFGLLVDVQHQMWKDADKELHMKEILLSNNQKKHAELLKQVEDGLAMYNLVRSQRNKYAALVQASAISIAEMKDKLFQINTEVESLQSDVKYKEKVLNKQRSEFLVSVRERSRLLSVISKAAFKLRETQASAEEYMIESTKLEDFVTKAEREMARTRKMYALEVSTRNQIGLSLIDRNDELCILYEKNNVQMELAKHSELELSKRDDEIRLLKIECKHIQQSIFTAYQTAPDFPGMYKTVEDLRTQLEAAKKTATRLAELVESPDNISRWRLLPGRDLDELDLHGKMTAIEEFLSVKSDQALEKHLILEEITALAEECRKHALDGKEGHMTQLGKLNLYQRFMDSVMRRLMATVSELSLCQATAMSLKEERDKLRKQLDNAYKRLWAGECPMEKAERDWDAKLRDAKLLNKMQTEREIARIEEQQDHEKRVQLFALQKSRAEQRPNAYIEEDLGLPKPFGFYSPFKPLDVGAQTRYYHKPEMKPLD
;
A
#
# COMPACT_ATOMS: atom_id res chain seq x y z
N MET A 1 -88.33 -194.03 88.65
CA MET A 1 -87.76 -193.52 89.91
C MET A 1 -87.07 -192.20 89.59
N ASP A 2 -87.60 -191.17 90.23
CA ASP A 2 -87.30 -189.75 90.06
C ASP A 2 -85.81 -189.39 90.19
N MET A 3 -85.42 -188.22 89.66
CA MET A 3 -84.06 -187.62 89.54
C MET A 3 -83.31 -187.83 88.22
N LYS A 4 -83.96 -187.55 87.07
CA LYS A 4 -83.27 -187.36 85.77
C LYS A 4 -83.48 -185.98 85.09
N ILE A 5 -84.01 -184.97 85.80
CA ILE A 5 -84.39 -183.68 85.18
C ILE A 5 -83.45 -182.49 85.52
N ASN A 6 -82.50 -182.61 86.45
CA ASN A 6 -81.72 -181.43 86.91
C ASN A 6 -80.36 -181.16 86.23
N TYR A 7 -79.98 -181.85 85.15
CA TYR A 7 -78.64 -181.66 84.53
C TYR A 7 -78.63 -180.85 83.21
N LEU A 8 -79.79 -180.45 82.67
CA LEU A 8 -79.88 -179.77 81.37
C LEU A 8 -80.11 -178.24 81.46
N SER A 9 -80.29 -177.68 82.65
CA SER A 9 -80.58 -176.24 82.85
C SER A 9 -79.31 -175.37 83.00
N SER A 10 -78.20 -175.88 83.54
CA SER A 10 -77.03 -175.02 83.83
C SER A 10 -76.12 -174.75 82.62
N LEU A 11 -76.21 -175.55 81.56
CA LEU A 11 -75.33 -175.42 80.38
C LEU A 11 -75.77 -174.34 79.37
N TRP A 12 -77.01 -173.84 79.47
CA TRP A 12 -77.53 -172.83 78.53
C TRP A 12 -77.29 -171.37 78.98
N SER A 13 -76.94 -171.13 80.25
CA SER A 13 -76.72 -169.77 80.77
C SER A 13 -75.26 -169.27 80.57
N GLU A 14 -74.27 -170.18 80.53
CA GLU A 14 -72.86 -169.79 80.34
C GLU A 14 -72.50 -169.45 78.88
N PHE A 15 -73.24 -169.99 77.89
CA PHE A 15 -72.90 -169.77 76.47
C PHE A 15 -73.36 -168.41 75.94
N PHE A 16 -74.41 -167.81 76.51
CA PHE A 16 -74.94 -166.53 76.02
C PHE A 16 -74.14 -165.32 76.53
N GLY A 17 -73.51 -165.41 77.71
CA GLY A 17 -72.65 -164.35 78.25
C GLY A 17 -71.37 -164.12 77.44
N LEU A 18 -70.76 -165.19 76.92
CA LEU A 18 -69.52 -165.11 76.14
C LEU A 18 -69.70 -164.48 74.76
N LEU A 19 -70.89 -164.58 74.15
CA LEU A 19 -71.12 -164.05 72.80
C LEU A 19 -71.26 -162.51 72.79
N VAL A 20 -71.85 -161.93 73.83
CA VAL A 20 -72.07 -160.48 73.93
C VAL A 20 -70.76 -159.73 74.18
N ASP A 21 -69.87 -160.27 75.00
CA ASP A 21 -68.57 -159.65 75.28
C ASP A 21 -67.64 -159.62 74.05
N VAL A 22 -67.69 -160.66 73.20
CA VAL A 22 -66.91 -160.70 71.95
C VAL A 22 -67.39 -159.63 70.98
N GLN A 23 -68.70 -159.43 70.82
CA GLN A 23 -69.23 -158.38 69.95
C GLN A 23 -68.92 -156.97 70.46
N HIS A 24 -68.94 -156.75 71.77
CA HIS A 24 -68.60 -155.44 72.35
C HIS A 24 -67.10 -155.11 72.19
N GLN A 25 -66.21 -156.11 72.27
CA GLN A 25 -64.78 -155.93 71.98
C GLN A 25 -64.53 -155.61 70.51
N MET A 26 -65.18 -156.32 69.58
CA MET A 26 -65.04 -156.05 68.15
C MET A 26 -65.48 -154.63 67.77
N TRP A 27 -66.57 -154.13 68.35
CA TRP A 27 -67.01 -152.75 68.12
C TRP A 27 -66.02 -151.72 68.67
N LYS A 28 -65.48 -151.94 69.88
CA LYS A 28 -64.46 -151.06 70.46
C LYS A 28 -63.18 -151.01 69.64
N ASP A 29 -62.77 -152.12 69.04
CA ASP A 29 -61.56 -152.15 68.22
C ASP A 29 -61.79 -151.50 66.84
N ALA A 30 -62.98 -151.66 66.25
CA ALA A 30 -63.37 -150.93 65.04
C ALA A 30 -63.46 -149.41 65.27
N ASP A 31 -63.99 -148.97 66.42
CA ASP A 31 -64.07 -147.55 66.78
C ASP A 31 -62.69 -146.93 66.99
N LYS A 32 -61.76 -147.64 67.63
CA LYS A 32 -60.35 -147.21 67.74
C LYS A 32 -59.68 -147.13 66.37
N GLU A 33 -59.96 -148.07 65.47
CA GLU A 33 -59.37 -148.08 64.13
C GLU A 33 -59.92 -146.94 63.26
N LEU A 34 -61.22 -146.66 63.37
CA LEU A 34 -61.86 -145.49 62.75
C LEU A 34 -61.23 -144.20 63.27
N HIS A 35 -61.08 -144.08 64.60
CA HIS A 35 -60.47 -142.90 65.22
C HIS A 35 -59.01 -142.71 64.78
N MET A 36 -58.22 -143.79 64.67
CA MET A 36 -56.87 -143.72 64.10
C MET A 36 -56.87 -143.25 62.64
N LYS A 37 -57.80 -143.73 61.82
CA LYS A 37 -57.89 -143.30 60.42
C LYS A 37 -58.35 -141.85 60.29
N GLU A 38 -59.26 -141.38 61.14
CA GLU A 38 -59.65 -139.97 61.21
C GLU A 38 -58.47 -139.07 61.58
N ILE A 39 -57.64 -139.49 62.56
CA ILE A 39 -56.40 -138.80 62.92
C ILE A 39 -55.42 -138.76 61.73
N LEU A 40 -55.24 -139.86 61.01
CA LEU A 40 -54.37 -139.92 59.83
C LEU A 40 -54.90 -139.06 58.67
N LEU A 41 -56.21 -139.04 58.44
CA LEU A 41 -56.85 -138.19 57.43
C LEU A 41 -56.68 -136.71 57.78
N SER A 42 -56.91 -136.34 59.05
CA SER A 42 -56.67 -135.00 59.55
C SER A 42 -55.20 -134.59 59.39
N ASN A 43 -54.26 -135.48 59.71
CA ASN A 43 -52.83 -135.21 59.55
C ASN A 43 -52.41 -135.07 58.08
N ASN A 44 -52.95 -135.89 57.17
CA ASN A 44 -52.68 -135.76 55.73
C ASN A 44 -53.31 -134.50 55.12
N GLN A 45 -54.52 -134.12 55.56
CA GLN A 45 -55.14 -132.86 55.15
C GLN A 45 -54.32 -131.65 55.63
N LYS A 46 -53.81 -131.67 56.86
CA LYS A 46 -52.90 -130.63 57.37
C LYS A 46 -51.62 -130.55 56.54
N LYS A 47 -50.95 -131.68 56.25
CA LYS A 47 -49.77 -131.71 55.37
C LYS A 47 -50.06 -131.19 53.97
N HIS A 48 -51.21 -131.55 53.39
CA HIS A 48 -51.60 -131.04 52.07
C HIS A 48 -51.85 -129.52 52.10
N ALA A 49 -52.49 -129.00 53.15
CA ALA A 49 -52.67 -127.56 53.33
C ALA A 49 -51.33 -126.83 53.52
N GLU A 50 -50.41 -127.40 54.29
CA GLU A 50 -49.04 -126.88 54.45
C GLU A 50 -48.26 -126.86 53.13
N LEU A 51 -48.31 -127.95 52.35
CA LEU A 51 -47.64 -128.02 51.05
C LEU A 51 -48.26 -127.06 50.03
N LEU A 52 -49.59 -126.93 49.99
CA LEU A 52 -50.26 -125.94 49.14
C LEU A 52 -49.83 -124.52 49.51
N LYS A 53 -49.79 -124.21 50.80
CA LYS A 53 -49.32 -122.91 51.28
C LYS A 53 -47.87 -122.66 50.88
N GLN A 54 -46.98 -123.65 50.98
CA GLN A 54 -45.59 -123.52 50.53
C GLN A 54 -45.48 -123.26 49.02
N VAL A 55 -46.33 -123.90 48.21
CA VAL A 55 -46.38 -123.65 46.75
C VAL A 55 -46.92 -122.26 46.45
N GLU A 56 -47.97 -121.81 47.13
CA GLU A 56 -48.52 -120.46 47.01
C GLU A 56 -47.50 -119.40 47.42
N ASP A 57 -46.82 -119.57 48.55
CA ASP A 57 -45.75 -118.70 49.04
C ASP A 57 -44.58 -118.66 48.03
N GLY A 58 -44.21 -119.81 47.45
CA GLY A 58 -43.18 -119.92 46.42
C GLY A 58 -43.55 -119.19 45.11
N LEU A 59 -44.80 -119.33 44.66
CA LEU A 59 -45.32 -118.61 43.50
C LEU A 59 -45.39 -117.11 43.74
N ALA A 60 -45.81 -116.68 44.94
CA ALA A 60 -45.84 -115.27 45.33
C ALA A 60 -44.43 -114.66 45.30
N MET A 61 -43.45 -115.36 45.88
CA MET A 61 -42.04 -114.94 45.85
C MET A 61 -41.49 -114.89 44.42
N TYR A 62 -41.76 -115.90 43.59
CA TYR A 62 -41.32 -115.90 42.18
C TYR A 62 -41.93 -114.72 41.40
N ASN A 63 -43.24 -114.46 41.57
CA ASN A 63 -43.90 -113.34 40.91
C ASN A 63 -43.35 -111.99 41.39
N LEU A 64 -43.03 -111.86 42.68
CA LEU A 64 -42.37 -110.67 43.23
C LEU A 64 -40.99 -110.47 42.59
N VAL A 65 -40.15 -111.50 42.54
CA VAL A 65 -38.82 -111.45 41.91
C VAL A 65 -38.92 -111.15 40.42
N ARG A 66 -39.87 -111.75 39.71
CA ARG A 66 -40.13 -111.47 38.29
C ARG A 66 -40.54 -110.02 38.07
N SER A 67 -41.41 -109.48 38.93
CA SER A 67 -41.84 -108.07 38.90
C SER A 67 -40.66 -107.13 39.17
N GLN A 68 -39.85 -107.42 40.21
CA GLN A 68 -38.65 -106.66 40.54
C GLN A 68 -37.63 -106.70 39.40
N ARG A 69 -37.35 -107.88 38.82
CA ARG A 69 -36.46 -108.04 37.65
C ARG A 69 -36.94 -107.20 36.48
N ASN A 70 -38.23 -107.24 36.15
CA ASN A 70 -38.79 -106.44 35.06
C ASN A 70 -38.68 -104.93 35.35
N LYS A 71 -38.89 -104.50 36.60
CA LYS A 71 -38.69 -103.11 37.01
C LYS A 71 -37.23 -102.68 36.87
N TYR A 72 -36.28 -103.51 37.31
CA TYR A 72 -34.85 -103.22 37.15
C TYR A 72 -34.42 -103.21 35.68
N ALA A 73 -34.93 -104.12 34.85
CA ALA A 73 -34.66 -104.12 33.42
C ALA A 73 -35.18 -102.85 32.74
N ALA A 74 -36.38 -102.39 33.09
CA ALA A 74 -36.93 -101.13 32.60
C ALA A 74 -36.10 -99.92 33.06
N LEU A 75 -35.64 -99.90 34.31
CA LEU A 75 -34.75 -98.86 34.81
C LEU A 75 -33.40 -98.86 34.10
N VAL A 76 -32.81 -100.03 33.83
CA VAL A 76 -31.57 -100.17 33.07
C VAL A 76 -31.76 -99.64 31.65
N GLN A 77 -32.86 -100.01 30.98
CA GLN A 77 -33.16 -99.53 29.63
C GLN A 77 -33.38 -98.01 29.61
N ALA A 78 -34.15 -97.46 30.56
CA ALA A 78 -34.36 -96.02 30.67
C ALA A 78 -33.04 -95.27 30.94
N SER A 79 -32.17 -95.82 31.80
CA SER A 79 -30.85 -95.25 32.06
C SER A 79 -29.95 -95.31 30.82
N ALA A 80 -30.01 -96.38 30.03
CA ALA A 80 -29.24 -96.52 28.80
C ALA A 80 -29.69 -95.50 27.73
N ILE A 81 -31.00 -95.27 27.58
CA ILE A 81 -31.55 -94.24 26.70
C ILE A 81 -31.10 -92.85 27.16
N SER A 82 -31.22 -92.55 28.45
CA SER A 82 -30.77 -91.27 29.01
C SER A 82 -29.27 -91.04 28.81
N ILE A 83 -28.43 -92.07 28.98
CA ILE A 83 -27.00 -92.00 28.69
C ILE A 83 -26.75 -91.69 27.20
N ALA A 84 -27.50 -92.31 26.29
CA ALA A 84 -27.36 -92.04 24.85
C ALA A 84 -27.75 -90.59 24.50
N GLU A 85 -28.89 -90.11 24.99
CA GLU A 85 -29.31 -88.71 24.79
C GLU A 85 -28.30 -87.71 25.35
N MET A 86 -27.72 -87.98 26.53
CA MET A 86 -26.69 -87.14 27.13
C MET A 86 -25.40 -87.17 26.33
N LYS A 87 -25.02 -88.32 25.75
CA LYS A 87 -23.88 -88.41 24.84
C LYS A 87 -24.09 -87.61 23.56
N ASP A 88 -25.29 -87.65 22.97
CA ASP A 88 -25.62 -86.86 21.78
C ASP A 88 -25.59 -85.36 22.06
N LYS A 89 -26.11 -84.93 23.22
CA LYS A 89 -26.02 -83.53 23.68
C LYS A 89 -24.57 -83.10 23.90
N LEU A 90 -23.76 -83.95 24.53
CA LEU A 90 -22.33 -83.69 24.72
C LEU A 90 -21.61 -83.56 23.37
N PHE A 91 -21.95 -84.40 22.39
CA PHE A 91 -21.38 -84.31 21.05
C PHE A 91 -21.77 -82.99 20.37
N GLN A 92 -23.04 -82.59 20.41
CA GLN A 92 -23.51 -81.31 19.84
C GLN A 92 -22.79 -80.11 20.48
N ILE A 93 -22.73 -80.05 21.81
CA ILE A 93 -22.03 -78.99 22.53
C ILE A 93 -20.54 -78.98 22.16
N ASN A 94 -19.90 -80.15 22.06
CA ASN A 94 -18.50 -80.23 21.68
C ASN A 94 -18.26 -79.70 20.25
N THR A 95 -19.13 -80.05 19.29
CA THR A 95 -19.05 -79.49 17.93
C THR A 95 -19.27 -77.98 17.89
N GLU A 96 -20.19 -77.45 18.71
CA GLU A 96 -20.42 -76.01 18.83
C GLU A 96 -19.21 -75.29 19.45
N VAL A 97 -18.62 -75.86 20.51
CA VAL A 97 -17.39 -75.34 21.12
C VAL A 97 -16.24 -75.32 20.12
N GLU A 98 -16.06 -76.38 19.33
CA GLU A 98 -15.04 -76.43 18.27
C GLU A 98 -15.27 -75.36 17.20
N SER A 99 -16.52 -75.18 16.76
CA SER A 99 -16.92 -74.13 15.81
C SER A 99 -16.61 -72.73 16.37
N LEU A 100 -17.05 -72.44 17.60
CA LEU A 100 -16.81 -71.16 18.26
C LEU A 100 -15.32 -70.89 18.48
N GLN A 101 -14.53 -71.91 18.83
CA GLN A 101 -13.08 -71.78 18.94
C GLN A 101 -12.44 -71.47 17.58
N SER A 102 -12.93 -72.06 16.49
CA SER A 102 -12.45 -71.76 15.14
C SER A 102 -12.76 -70.31 14.73
N ASP A 103 -13.96 -69.81 15.07
CA ASP A 103 -14.40 -68.45 14.82
C ASP A 103 -13.59 -67.42 15.62
N VAL A 104 -13.31 -67.70 16.90
CA VAL A 104 -12.45 -66.85 17.73
C VAL A 104 -11.05 -66.75 17.11
N LYS A 105 -10.44 -67.89 16.73
CA LYS A 105 -9.13 -67.90 16.06
C LYS A 105 -9.14 -67.14 14.74
N TYR A 106 -10.22 -67.22 13.97
CA TYR A 106 -10.35 -66.46 12.72
C TYR A 106 -10.45 -64.95 13.00
N LYS A 107 -11.31 -64.53 13.93
CA LYS A 107 -11.46 -63.12 14.33
C LYS A 107 -10.16 -62.54 14.90
N GLU A 108 -9.41 -63.31 15.69
CA GLU A 108 -8.08 -62.91 16.18
C GLU A 108 -7.09 -62.69 15.04
N LYS A 109 -7.06 -63.58 14.03
CA LYS A 109 -6.21 -63.39 12.84
C LYS A 109 -6.57 -62.11 12.08
N VAL A 110 -7.86 -61.84 11.87
CA VAL A 110 -8.33 -60.62 11.20
C VAL A 110 -7.97 -59.38 12.01
N LEU A 111 -8.21 -59.40 13.32
CA LEU A 111 -7.89 -58.28 14.21
C LEU A 111 -6.38 -57.99 14.23
N ASN A 112 -5.55 -59.02 14.29
CA ASN A 112 -4.09 -58.85 14.25
C ASN A 112 -3.60 -58.29 12.92
N LYS A 113 -4.21 -58.72 11.79
CA LYS A 113 -3.93 -58.13 10.48
C LYS A 113 -4.28 -56.64 10.46
N GLN A 114 -5.48 -56.27 10.89
CA GLN A 114 -5.91 -54.86 10.95
C GLN A 114 -5.04 -54.02 11.90
N ARG A 115 -4.65 -54.56 13.05
CA ARG A 115 -3.70 -53.90 13.97
C ARG A 115 -2.36 -53.65 13.30
N SER A 116 -1.83 -54.62 12.56
CA SER A 116 -0.56 -54.46 11.83
C SER A 116 -0.64 -53.40 10.74
N GLU A 117 -1.73 -53.37 9.96
CA GLU A 117 -1.99 -52.37 8.92
C GLU A 117 -2.14 -50.97 9.52
N PHE A 118 -2.87 -50.85 10.63
CA PHE A 118 -2.99 -49.59 11.37
C PHE A 118 -1.64 -49.07 11.85
N LEU A 119 -0.78 -49.94 12.42
CA LEU A 119 0.57 -49.55 12.85
C LEU A 119 1.47 -49.11 11.68
N VAL A 120 1.32 -49.70 10.49
CA VAL A 120 2.01 -49.25 9.29
C VAL A 120 1.51 -47.86 8.88
N SER A 121 0.20 -47.66 8.84
CA SER A 121 -0.42 -46.37 8.50
C SER A 121 0.00 -45.24 9.47
N VAL A 122 0.05 -45.52 10.79
CA VAL A 122 0.50 -44.56 11.80
C VAL A 122 1.96 -44.19 11.60
N ARG A 123 2.84 -45.16 11.32
CA ARG A 123 4.26 -44.90 11.03
C ARG A 123 4.41 -44.02 9.79
N GLU A 124 3.65 -44.31 8.74
CA GLU A 124 3.68 -43.53 7.52
C GLU A 124 3.17 -42.10 7.73
N ARG A 125 2.08 -41.91 8.49
CA ARG A 125 1.60 -40.59 8.89
C ARG A 125 2.67 -39.81 9.65
N SER A 126 3.35 -40.42 10.61
CA SER A 126 4.43 -39.77 11.36
C SER A 126 5.62 -39.40 10.46
N ARG A 127 5.96 -40.26 9.48
CA ARG A 127 6.99 -39.99 8.47
C ARG A 127 6.62 -38.77 7.62
N LEU A 128 5.40 -38.74 7.10
CA LEU A 128 4.89 -37.63 6.28
C LEU A 128 4.84 -36.32 7.07
N LEU A 129 4.38 -36.35 8.33
CA LEU A 129 4.42 -35.17 9.20
C LEU A 129 5.84 -34.64 9.38
N SER A 130 6.83 -35.51 9.59
CA SER A 130 8.24 -35.10 9.67
C SER A 130 8.74 -34.45 8.38
N VAL A 131 8.37 -35.00 7.21
CA VAL A 131 8.72 -34.42 5.90
C VAL A 131 8.07 -33.05 5.72
N ILE A 132 6.79 -32.91 6.07
CA ILE A 132 6.06 -31.63 6.01
C ILE A 132 6.73 -30.59 6.92
N SER A 133 7.08 -30.94 8.15
CA SER A 133 7.77 -30.04 9.07
C SER A 133 9.14 -29.58 8.52
N LYS A 134 9.92 -30.50 7.91
CA LYS A 134 11.19 -30.15 7.26
C LYS A 134 11.00 -29.24 6.05
N ALA A 135 10.00 -29.50 5.21
CA ALA A 135 9.68 -28.66 4.07
C ALA A 135 9.21 -27.26 4.50
N ALA A 136 8.38 -27.17 5.54
CA ALA A 136 7.94 -25.91 6.12
C ALA A 136 9.11 -25.08 6.69
N PHE A 137 10.08 -25.75 7.34
CA PHE A 137 11.29 -25.08 7.82
C PHE A 137 12.12 -24.50 6.66
N LYS A 138 12.40 -25.30 5.63
CA LYS A 138 13.12 -24.84 4.43
C LYS A 138 12.40 -23.69 3.73
N LEU A 139 11.08 -23.74 3.64
CA LEU A 139 10.30 -22.66 3.05
C LEU A 139 10.51 -21.35 3.81
N ARG A 140 10.43 -21.38 5.15
CA ARG A 140 10.68 -20.20 6.00
C ARG A 140 12.09 -19.66 5.82
N GLU A 141 13.09 -20.53 5.76
CA GLU A 141 14.49 -20.15 5.53
C GLU A 141 14.64 -19.44 4.16
N THR A 142 14.10 -20.02 3.10
CA THR A 142 14.13 -19.39 1.76
C THR A 142 13.33 -18.09 1.69
N GLN A 143 12.23 -17.97 2.45
CA GLN A 143 11.46 -16.73 2.54
C GLN A 143 12.25 -15.64 3.26
N ALA A 144 12.91 -15.97 4.37
CA ALA A 144 13.77 -15.03 5.08
C ALA A 144 14.92 -14.53 4.18
N SER A 145 15.60 -15.42 3.46
CA SER A 145 16.63 -15.02 2.49
C SER A 145 16.07 -14.16 1.35
N ALA A 146 14.87 -14.47 0.85
CA ALA A 146 14.22 -13.65 -0.18
C ALA A 146 13.87 -12.24 0.33
N GLU A 147 13.42 -12.11 1.57
CA GLU A 147 13.18 -10.81 2.21
C GLU A 147 14.48 -10.01 2.38
N GLU A 148 15.58 -10.67 2.78
CA GLU A 148 16.91 -10.05 2.83
C GLU A 148 17.36 -9.52 1.46
N TYR A 149 17.25 -10.35 0.41
CA TYR A 149 17.58 -9.93 -0.96
C TYR A 149 16.67 -8.81 -1.47
N MET A 150 15.40 -8.78 -1.07
CA MET A 150 14.49 -7.69 -1.42
C MET A 150 14.92 -6.37 -0.78
N ILE A 151 15.34 -6.40 0.49
CA ILE A 151 15.89 -5.23 1.18
C ILE A 151 17.22 -4.79 0.52
N GLU A 152 18.08 -5.72 0.11
CA GLU A 152 19.32 -5.38 -0.58
C GLU A 152 19.06 -4.77 -1.97
N SER A 153 18.11 -5.33 -2.74
CA SER A 153 17.69 -4.79 -4.04
C SER A 153 17.20 -3.36 -3.91
N THR A 154 16.31 -3.07 -2.96
CA THR A 154 15.80 -1.70 -2.76
C THR A 154 16.91 -0.72 -2.37
N LYS A 155 17.90 -1.15 -1.55
CA LYS A 155 19.07 -0.32 -1.23
C LYS A 155 19.91 -0.03 -2.47
N LEU A 156 20.16 -1.04 -3.31
CA LEU A 156 20.92 -0.88 -4.55
C LEU A 156 20.19 0.03 -5.54
N GLU A 157 18.87 -0.11 -5.66
CA GLU A 157 18.02 0.79 -6.45
C GLU A 157 18.13 2.24 -5.96
N ASP A 158 18.09 2.46 -4.65
CA ASP A 158 18.31 3.79 -4.05
C ASP A 158 19.69 4.37 -4.38
N PHE A 159 20.74 3.54 -4.38
CA PHE A 159 22.08 3.96 -4.78
C PHE A 159 22.17 4.32 -6.26
N VAL A 160 21.58 3.50 -7.13
CA VAL A 160 21.53 3.76 -8.58
C VAL A 160 20.79 5.07 -8.85
N THR A 161 19.61 5.28 -8.27
CA THR A 161 18.85 6.52 -8.48
C THR A 161 19.59 7.77 -7.96
N LYS A 162 20.38 7.65 -6.88
CA LYS A 162 21.24 8.74 -6.39
C LYS A 162 22.36 9.03 -7.37
N ALA A 163 23.07 8.00 -7.83
CA ALA A 163 24.14 8.13 -8.81
C ALA A 163 23.64 8.74 -10.13
N GLU A 164 22.48 8.32 -10.63
CA GLU A 164 21.85 8.89 -11.84
C GLU A 164 21.53 10.37 -11.69
N ARG A 165 20.99 10.77 -10.52
CA ARG A 165 20.73 12.18 -10.20
C ARG A 165 22.01 13.00 -10.18
N GLU A 166 23.08 12.48 -9.60
CA GLU A 166 24.39 13.14 -9.57
C GLU A 166 24.99 13.24 -10.99
N MET A 167 24.97 12.16 -11.77
CA MET A 167 25.42 12.19 -13.17
C MET A 167 24.64 13.23 -13.99
N ALA A 168 23.31 13.31 -13.81
CA ALA A 168 22.48 14.30 -14.51
C ALA A 168 22.83 15.73 -14.10
N ARG A 169 23.10 15.99 -12.80
CA ARG A 169 23.56 17.30 -12.30
C ARG A 169 24.92 17.66 -12.91
N THR A 170 25.88 16.74 -12.89
CA THR A 170 27.21 16.95 -13.44
C THR A 170 27.16 17.23 -14.95
N ARG A 171 26.33 16.52 -15.72
CA ARG A 171 26.13 16.80 -17.15
C ARG A 171 25.57 18.20 -17.39
N LYS A 172 24.61 18.66 -16.58
CA LYS A 172 24.05 20.02 -16.68
C LYS A 172 25.11 21.08 -16.38
N MET A 173 25.90 20.88 -15.32
CA MET A 173 27.00 21.79 -14.96
C MET A 173 28.06 21.84 -16.06
N TYR A 174 28.45 20.68 -16.61
CA TYR A 174 29.39 20.61 -17.72
C TYR A 174 28.86 21.32 -18.97
N ALA A 175 27.59 21.12 -19.32
CA ALA A 175 26.98 21.81 -20.46
C ALA A 175 26.96 23.34 -20.28
N LEU A 176 26.70 23.82 -19.06
CA LEU A 176 26.78 25.24 -18.72
C LEU A 176 28.22 25.76 -18.90
N GLU A 177 29.20 25.03 -18.37
CA GLU A 177 30.62 25.43 -18.45
C GLU A 177 31.16 25.42 -19.88
N VAL A 178 30.69 24.49 -20.71
CA VAL A 178 31.00 24.49 -22.15
C VAL A 178 30.38 25.72 -22.82
N SER A 179 29.15 26.09 -22.46
CA SER A 179 28.48 27.28 -22.98
C SER A 179 29.21 28.56 -22.57
N THR A 180 29.62 28.69 -21.31
CA THR A 180 30.38 29.86 -20.81
C THR A 180 31.73 29.95 -21.49
N ARG A 181 32.46 28.83 -21.60
CA ARG A 181 33.73 28.76 -22.35
C ARG A 181 33.56 29.19 -23.80
N ASN A 182 32.53 28.71 -24.49
CA ASN A 182 32.27 29.08 -25.89
C ASN A 182 31.92 30.58 -26.01
N GLN A 183 31.14 31.13 -25.09
CA GLN A 183 30.82 32.57 -25.07
C GLN A 183 32.06 33.44 -24.84
N ILE A 184 32.93 33.03 -23.90
CA ILE A 184 34.22 33.70 -23.68
C ILE A 184 35.12 33.57 -24.91
N GLY A 185 35.13 32.39 -25.55
CA GLY A 185 35.85 32.15 -26.79
C GLY A 185 35.41 33.09 -27.92
N LEU A 186 34.11 33.30 -28.10
CA LEU A 186 33.58 34.27 -29.06
C LEU A 186 34.02 35.70 -28.71
N SER A 187 33.87 36.12 -27.46
CA SER A 187 34.29 37.46 -27.03
C SER A 187 35.79 37.71 -27.21
N LEU A 188 36.63 36.68 -27.05
CA LEU A 188 38.07 36.77 -27.31
C LEU A 188 38.36 36.94 -28.81
N ILE A 189 37.61 36.27 -29.69
CA ILE A 189 37.71 36.44 -31.14
C ILE A 189 37.30 37.86 -31.51
N ASP A 190 36.14 38.34 -31.04
CA ASP A 190 35.65 39.69 -31.31
C ASP A 190 36.69 40.75 -30.89
N ARG A 191 37.28 40.59 -29.69
CA ARG A 191 38.33 41.51 -29.19
C ARG A 191 39.63 41.42 -29.99
N ASN A 192 39.96 40.26 -30.55
CA ASN A 192 41.12 40.11 -31.43
C ASN A 192 40.86 40.77 -32.80
N ASP A 193 39.64 40.65 -33.33
CA ASP A 193 39.23 41.34 -34.55
C ASP A 193 39.26 42.87 -34.36
N GLU A 194 38.78 43.37 -33.21
CA GLU A 194 38.92 44.78 -32.83
C GLU A 194 40.38 45.23 -32.80
N LEU A 195 41.28 44.42 -32.23
CA LEU A 195 42.72 44.72 -32.21
C LEU A 195 43.30 44.77 -33.63
N CYS A 196 42.93 43.83 -34.51
CA CYS A 196 43.37 43.84 -35.90
C CYS A 196 42.93 45.12 -36.63
N ILE A 197 41.67 45.54 -36.43
CA ILE A 197 41.15 46.80 -36.99
C ILE A 197 41.93 48.00 -36.45
N LEU A 198 42.25 48.02 -35.15
CA LEU A 198 43.03 49.09 -34.53
C LEU A 198 44.47 49.15 -35.05
N TYR A 199 45.11 48.00 -35.27
CA TYR A 199 46.44 47.94 -35.86
C TYR A 199 46.45 48.49 -37.29
N GLU A 200 45.47 48.10 -38.11
CA GLU A 200 45.36 48.60 -39.48
C GLU A 200 45.12 50.12 -39.48
N LYS A 201 44.21 50.60 -38.62
CA LYS A 201 43.94 52.02 -38.46
C LYS A 201 45.19 52.80 -38.02
N ASN A 202 45.96 52.26 -37.08
CA ASN A 202 47.20 52.88 -36.63
C ASN A 202 48.22 52.94 -37.78
N ASN A 203 48.35 51.86 -38.55
CA ASN A 203 49.25 51.82 -39.70
C ASN A 203 48.91 52.90 -40.74
N VAL A 204 47.63 53.01 -41.12
CA VAL A 204 47.15 54.07 -42.03
C VAL A 204 47.41 55.46 -41.45
N GLN A 205 47.14 55.68 -40.16
CA GLN A 205 47.41 56.97 -39.50
C GLN A 205 48.90 57.30 -39.46
N MET A 206 49.77 56.31 -39.28
CA MET A 206 51.22 56.49 -39.27
C MET A 206 51.74 56.87 -40.66
N GLU A 207 51.20 56.24 -41.72
CA GLU A 207 51.53 56.60 -43.10
C GLU A 207 51.06 58.02 -43.43
N LEU A 208 49.83 58.38 -43.04
CA LEU A 208 49.31 59.73 -43.19
C LEU A 208 50.16 60.76 -42.43
N ALA A 209 50.58 60.45 -41.20
CA ALA A 209 51.43 61.31 -40.40
C ALA A 209 52.78 61.56 -41.11
N LYS A 210 53.44 60.51 -41.60
CA LYS A 210 54.68 60.66 -42.39
C LYS A 210 54.49 61.52 -43.63
N HIS A 211 53.39 61.33 -44.36
CA HIS A 211 53.09 62.17 -45.52
C HIS A 211 52.88 63.63 -45.13
N SER A 212 52.15 63.87 -44.03
CA SER A 212 51.91 65.22 -43.50
C SER A 212 53.18 65.91 -43.01
N GLU A 213 54.11 65.18 -42.36
CA GLU A 213 55.41 65.70 -41.95
C GLU A 213 56.25 66.12 -43.16
N LEU A 214 56.21 65.33 -44.23
CA LEU A 214 56.91 65.63 -45.48
C LEU A 214 56.32 66.90 -46.14
N GLU A 215 55.00 67.02 -46.20
CA GLU A 215 54.36 68.24 -46.71
C GLU A 215 54.63 69.47 -45.82
N LEU A 216 54.65 69.33 -44.50
CA LEU A 216 55.05 70.40 -43.59
C LEU A 216 56.50 70.82 -43.83
N SER A 217 57.42 69.87 -43.99
CA SER A 217 58.82 70.18 -44.32
C SER A 217 58.94 70.96 -45.63
N LYS A 218 58.17 70.59 -46.67
CA LYS A 218 58.13 71.35 -47.93
C LYS A 218 57.64 72.78 -47.74
N ARG A 219 56.57 72.99 -46.95
CA ARG A 219 56.06 74.33 -46.62
C ARG A 219 57.07 75.14 -45.80
N ASP A 220 57.78 74.50 -44.88
CA ASP A 220 58.85 75.14 -44.11
C ASP A 220 60.03 75.55 -45.01
N ASP A 221 60.40 74.73 -46.00
CA ASP A 221 61.42 75.07 -47.01
C ASP A 221 60.98 76.29 -47.83
N GLU A 222 59.72 76.31 -48.27
CA GLU A 222 59.11 77.41 -49.01
C GLU A 222 59.09 78.71 -48.20
N ILE A 223 58.68 78.64 -46.91
CA ILE A 223 58.75 79.78 -45.99
C ILE A 223 60.19 80.27 -45.83
N ARG A 224 61.18 79.36 -45.74
CA ARG A 224 62.59 79.76 -45.65
C ARG A 224 63.05 80.49 -46.91
N LEU A 225 62.66 80.01 -48.09
CA LEU A 225 62.98 80.64 -49.37
C LEU A 225 62.34 82.04 -49.47
N LEU A 226 61.05 82.15 -49.17
CA LEU A 226 60.34 83.43 -49.15
C LEU A 226 60.95 84.42 -48.15
N LYS A 227 61.41 83.95 -46.98
CA LYS A 227 62.14 84.81 -46.01
C LYS A 227 63.46 85.33 -46.59
N ILE A 228 64.18 84.53 -47.37
CA ILE A 228 65.40 84.96 -48.06
C ILE A 228 65.06 85.98 -49.13
N GLU A 229 64.04 85.75 -49.95
CA GLU A 229 63.58 86.71 -50.97
C GLU A 229 63.13 88.03 -50.36
N CYS A 230 62.35 88.01 -49.28
CA CYS A 230 61.96 89.20 -48.54
C CYS A 230 63.19 89.98 -48.04
N LYS A 231 64.20 89.29 -47.49
CA LYS A 231 65.46 89.93 -47.06
C LYS A 231 66.22 90.53 -48.25
N HIS A 232 66.29 89.83 -49.37
CA HIS A 232 66.93 90.33 -50.58
C HIS A 232 66.24 91.57 -51.13
N ILE A 233 64.90 91.56 -51.20
CA ILE A 233 64.11 92.72 -51.62
C ILE A 233 64.31 93.89 -50.64
N GLN A 234 64.29 93.64 -49.33
CA GLN A 234 64.58 94.67 -48.32
C GLN A 234 65.98 95.28 -48.51
N GLN A 235 67.00 94.47 -48.75
CA GLN A 235 68.36 94.95 -49.05
C GLN A 235 68.43 95.72 -50.36
N SER A 236 67.71 95.26 -51.39
CA SER A 236 67.62 95.96 -52.68
C SER A 236 66.95 97.33 -52.52
N ILE A 237 65.86 97.41 -51.76
CA ILE A 237 65.18 98.66 -51.43
C ILE A 237 66.12 99.58 -50.64
N PHE A 238 66.81 99.07 -49.62
CA PHE A 238 67.77 99.83 -48.83
C PHE A 238 68.91 100.38 -49.70
N THR A 239 69.45 99.56 -50.59
CA THR A 239 70.50 99.97 -51.53
C THR A 239 69.97 101.03 -52.49
N ALA A 240 68.77 100.84 -53.05
CA ALA A 240 68.11 101.82 -53.90
C ALA A 240 67.90 103.16 -53.19
N TYR A 241 67.47 103.15 -51.91
CA TYR A 241 67.37 104.35 -51.07
C TYR A 241 68.71 105.03 -50.83
N GLN A 242 69.79 104.26 -50.58
CA GLN A 242 71.15 104.80 -50.40
C GLN A 242 71.71 105.41 -51.69
N THR A 243 71.43 104.81 -52.84
CA THR A 243 71.87 105.30 -54.16
C THR A 243 70.95 106.36 -54.76
N ALA A 244 69.79 106.60 -54.16
CA ALA A 244 68.83 107.58 -54.65
C ALA A 244 69.45 108.98 -54.55
N PRO A 245 69.37 109.81 -55.62
CA PRO A 245 69.79 111.20 -55.55
C PRO A 245 69.04 111.95 -54.44
N ASP A 246 69.74 112.80 -53.69
CA ASP A 246 69.14 113.68 -52.68
C ASP A 246 68.26 114.74 -53.36
N PHE A 247 67.02 114.39 -53.70
CA PHE A 247 66.07 115.29 -54.32
C PHE A 247 65.89 116.57 -53.48
N PRO A 248 65.68 116.53 -52.14
CA PRO A 248 65.61 117.74 -51.32
C PRO A 248 66.86 118.64 -51.40
N GLY A 249 68.06 118.05 -51.36
CA GLY A 249 69.30 118.79 -51.56
C GLY A 249 69.38 119.41 -52.96
N MET A 250 69.03 118.65 -54.00
CA MET A 250 68.98 119.16 -55.36
C MET A 250 67.93 120.26 -55.53
N TYR A 251 66.75 120.13 -54.94
CA TYR A 251 65.71 121.17 -54.92
C TYR A 251 66.20 122.45 -54.24
N LYS A 252 66.95 122.35 -53.13
CA LYS A 252 67.61 123.51 -52.52
C LYS A 252 68.63 124.15 -53.47
N THR A 253 69.50 123.36 -54.11
CA THR A 253 70.46 123.93 -55.08
C THR A 253 69.76 124.57 -56.29
N VAL A 254 68.63 124.02 -56.74
CA VAL A 254 67.82 124.61 -57.81
C VAL A 254 67.17 125.91 -57.33
N GLU A 255 66.69 125.97 -56.09
CA GLU A 255 66.14 127.20 -55.51
C GLU A 255 67.22 128.27 -55.29
N ASP A 256 68.41 127.87 -54.84
CA ASP A 256 69.58 128.75 -54.75
C ASP A 256 70.01 129.26 -56.14
N LEU A 257 70.00 128.41 -57.16
CA LEU A 257 70.25 128.83 -58.54
C LEU A 257 69.14 129.73 -59.09
N ARG A 258 67.88 129.50 -58.72
CA ARG A 258 66.74 130.38 -59.07
C ARG A 258 66.86 131.74 -58.41
N THR A 259 67.24 131.80 -57.13
CA THR A 259 67.46 133.07 -56.43
C THR A 259 68.65 133.83 -57.00
N GLN A 260 69.74 133.14 -57.36
CA GLN A 260 70.88 133.73 -58.09
C GLN A 260 70.46 134.23 -59.48
N LEU A 261 69.66 133.46 -60.22
CA LEU A 261 69.10 133.86 -61.51
C LEU A 261 68.20 135.10 -61.35
N GLU A 262 67.37 135.15 -60.31
CA GLU A 262 66.47 136.27 -60.07
C GLU A 262 67.25 137.53 -59.64
N ALA A 263 68.33 137.38 -58.89
CA ALA A 263 69.28 138.46 -58.62
C ALA A 263 69.97 138.95 -59.91
N ALA A 264 70.42 138.03 -60.76
CA ALA A 264 71.01 138.35 -62.07
C ALA A 264 69.98 139.03 -62.99
N LYS A 265 68.72 138.58 -62.99
CA LYS A 265 67.62 139.24 -63.71
C LYS A 265 67.35 140.63 -63.17
N LYS A 266 67.32 140.86 -61.84
CA LYS A 266 67.21 142.20 -61.26
C LYS A 266 68.36 143.12 -61.67
N THR A 267 69.57 142.59 -61.79
CA THR A 267 70.70 143.36 -62.34
C THR A 267 70.54 143.64 -63.83
N ALA A 268 69.97 142.69 -64.59
CA ALA A 268 69.67 142.85 -66.02
C ALA A 268 68.51 143.81 -66.27
N THR A 269 67.45 143.81 -65.45
CA THR A 269 66.33 144.76 -65.53
C THR A 269 66.78 146.16 -65.18
N ARG A 270 67.67 146.33 -64.18
CA ARG A 270 68.30 147.64 -63.90
C ARG A 270 69.12 148.17 -65.10
N LEU A 271 69.81 147.27 -65.80
CA LEU A 271 70.56 147.61 -67.03
C LEU A 271 69.62 147.83 -68.22
N ALA A 272 68.48 147.16 -68.29
CA ALA A 272 67.44 147.33 -69.30
C ALA A 272 66.65 148.65 -69.12
N GLU A 273 66.34 149.05 -67.89
CA GLU A 273 65.71 150.33 -67.54
C GLU A 273 66.59 151.54 -67.92
N LEU A 274 67.91 151.35 -68.04
CA LEU A 274 68.86 152.35 -68.53
C LEU A 274 68.98 152.39 -70.07
N VAL A 275 68.40 151.41 -70.78
CA VAL A 275 68.49 151.25 -72.24
C VAL A 275 67.12 151.42 -72.93
N GLU A 276 66.01 151.31 -72.20
CA GLU A 276 64.65 151.37 -72.76
C GLU A 276 63.88 152.64 -72.37
N SER A 277 64.35 153.77 -72.89
CA SER A 277 63.51 154.93 -73.26
C SER A 277 64.13 155.55 -74.52
N PRO A 278 63.41 155.88 -75.62
CA PRO A 278 61.95 155.95 -75.85
C PRO A 278 61.43 155.34 -77.20
N ASP A 279 60.11 155.28 -77.34
CA ASP A 279 59.29 155.11 -78.56
C ASP A 279 59.40 153.82 -79.42
N ASN A 280 58.55 152.81 -79.12
CA ASN A 280 57.77 152.19 -80.19
C ASN A 280 56.47 151.52 -79.71
N ILE A 281 55.38 151.89 -80.39
CA ILE A 281 54.00 151.48 -80.20
C ILE A 281 53.75 150.29 -81.13
N SER A 282 53.85 149.05 -80.65
CA SER A 282 53.16 147.90 -81.25
C SER A 282 53.60 146.59 -80.63
N ARG A 283 52.80 146.04 -79.71
CA ARG A 283 52.55 144.58 -79.65
C ARG A 283 51.61 144.24 -78.51
N TRP A 284 50.32 144.31 -78.76
CA TRP A 284 49.40 143.38 -78.14
C TRP A 284 49.00 142.33 -79.17
N ARG A 285 48.64 141.12 -78.70
CA ARG A 285 47.40 140.44 -79.14
C ARG A 285 47.05 139.27 -78.20
N LEU A 286 45.76 139.17 -77.90
CA LEU A 286 45.02 138.06 -77.29
C LEU A 286 43.89 137.66 -78.26
N LEU A 287 43.53 136.37 -78.40
CA LEU A 287 42.27 135.91 -79.03
C LEU A 287 41.77 134.53 -78.50
N PRO A 288 40.44 134.20 -78.62
CA PRO A 288 39.64 133.28 -77.77
C PRO A 288 38.94 132.08 -78.52
N GLY A 289 38.16 131.22 -77.82
CA GLY A 289 37.06 130.36 -78.39
C GLY A 289 36.89 128.91 -77.84
N ARG A 290 35.66 128.30 -77.88
CA ARG A 290 35.13 127.07 -77.18
C ARG A 290 34.56 125.97 -78.13
N ASP A 291 34.30 124.73 -77.63
CA ASP A 291 33.08 123.87 -77.80
C ASP A 291 33.09 122.56 -76.93
N LEU A 292 31.93 121.90 -76.67
CA LEU A 292 31.70 120.74 -75.76
C LEU A 292 32.19 119.35 -76.28
N ASP A 293 32.55 118.45 -75.35
CA ASP A 293 33.41 117.26 -75.56
C ASP A 293 32.80 115.90 -75.10
N GLU A 294 33.33 114.78 -75.62
CA GLU A 294 32.89 113.36 -75.55
C GLU A 294 32.62 112.80 -74.14
N LEU A 295 33.07 113.50 -73.10
CA LEU A 295 32.92 113.17 -71.69
C LEU A 295 31.45 113.08 -71.22
N ASP A 296 30.57 113.94 -71.74
CA ASP A 296 29.17 113.98 -71.30
C ASP A 296 28.34 112.80 -71.85
N LEU A 297 28.79 112.18 -72.94
CA LEU A 297 28.17 110.98 -73.53
C LEU A 297 28.70 109.71 -72.86
N HIS A 298 29.99 109.71 -72.49
CA HIS A 298 30.63 108.59 -71.77
C HIS A 298 30.12 108.44 -70.33
N GLY A 299 29.83 109.57 -69.65
CA GLY A 299 29.29 109.55 -68.28
C GLY A 299 27.88 108.94 -68.14
N LYS A 300 27.08 108.93 -69.22
CA LYS A 300 25.76 108.26 -69.23
C LYS A 300 25.86 106.76 -69.51
N MET A 301 26.92 106.31 -70.18
CA MET A 301 27.13 104.89 -70.49
C MET A 301 27.63 104.14 -69.25
N THR A 302 28.60 104.69 -68.53
CA THR A 302 29.13 104.11 -67.29
C THR A 302 28.08 104.00 -66.18
N ALA A 303 27.16 104.95 -66.07
CA ALA A 303 26.09 104.90 -65.06
C ALA A 303 25.08 103.75 -65.27
N ILE A 304 24.87 103.31 -66.52
CA ILE A 304 23.97 102.18 -66.84
C ILE A 304 24.69 100.84 -66.61
N GLU A 305 25.99 100.76 -66.90
CA GLU A 305 26.82 99.58 -66.65
C GLU A 305 26.99 99.30 -65.15
N GLU A 306 27.17 100.34 -64.33
CA GLU A 306 27.23 100.20 -62.86
C GLU A 306 25.92 99.68 -62.27
N PHE A 307 24.77 100.16 -62.75
CA PHE A 307 23.47 99.68 -62.28
C PHE A 307 23.22 98.21 -62.64
N LEU A 308 23.68 97.78 -63.82
CA LEU A 308 23.56 96.40 -64.28
C LEU A 308 24.45 95.44 -63.46
N SER A 309 25.68 95.87 -63.12
CA SER A 309 26.60 95.11 -62.28
C SER A 309 26.00 94.84 -60.89
N VAL A 310 25.48 95.89 -60.24
CA VAL A 310 24.86 95.78 -58.91
C VAL A 310 23.65 94.83 -58.90
N LYS A 311 22.89 94.78 -60.00
CA LYS A 311 21.75 93.85 -60.13
C LYS A 311 22.18 92.40 -60.36
N SER A 312 23.30 92.18 -61.03
CA SER A 312 23.89 90.85 -61.21
C SER A 312 24.40 90.28 -59.87
N ASP A 313 25.09 91.10 -59.07
CA ASP A 313 25.61 90.69 -57.76
C ASP A 313 24.48 90.32 -56.78
N GLN A 314 23.39 91.10 -56.77
CA GLN A 314 22.18 90.80 -55.98
C GLN A 314 21.48 89.49 -56.40
N ALA A 315 21.60 89.08 -57.67
CA ALA A 315 21.05 87.82 -58.13
C ALA A 315 21.92 86.64 -57.68
N LEU A 316 23.24 86.81 -57.68
CA LEU A 316 24.19 85.79 -57.23
C LEU A 316 24.05 85.50 -55.73
N GLU A 317 23.94 86.56 -54.90
CA GLU A 317 23.71 86.42 -53.45
C GLU A 317 22.42 85.66 -53.13
N LYS A 318 21.32 85.98 -53.84
CA LYS A 318 20.04 85.28 -53.66
C LYS A 318 20.12 83.81 -54.09
N HIS A 319 20.93 83.49 -55.10
CA HIS A 319 21.10 82.11 -55.56
C HIS A 319 21.92 81.27 -54.57
N LEU A 320 22.97 81.85 -53.98
CA LEU A 320 23.77 81.23 -52.90
C LEU A 320 22.91 80.95 -51.66
N ILE A 321 22.08 81.91 -51.23
CA ILE A 321 21.15 81.73 -50.11
C ILE A 321 20.14 80.61 -50.41
N LEU A 322 19.66 80.53 -51.65
CA LEU A 322 18.69 79.50 -52.05
C LEU A 322 19.31 78.11 -52.03
N GLU A 323 20.56 77.96 -52.50
CA GLU A 323 21.31 76.70 -52.40
C GLU A 323 21.49 76.26 -50.95
N GLU A 324 21.89 77.17 -50.05
CA GLU A 324 22.08 76.87 -48.63
C GLU A 324 20.76 76.49 -47.93
N ILE A 325 19.66 77.20 -48.22
CA ILE A 325 18.32 76.85 -47.73
C ILE A 325 17.87 75.49 -48.26
N THR A 326 18.12 75.18 -49.53
CA THR A 326 17.75 73.87 -50.09
C THR A 326 18.56 72.73 -49.48
N ALA A 327 19.86 72.93 -49.22
CA ALA A 327 20.70 71.95 -48.54
C ALA A 327 20.21 71.68 -47.10
N LEU A 328 19.92 72.73 -46.34
CA LEU A 328 19.38 72.63 -44.98
C LEU A 328 17.98 71.97 -44.94
N ALA A 329 17.14 72.26 -45.94
CA ALA A 329 15.81 71.64 -46.05
C ALA A 329 15.91 70.13 -46.37
N GLU A 330 16.86 69.73 -47.22
CA GLU A 330 17.12 68.32 -47.50
C GLU A 330 17.69 67.57 -46.29
N GLU A 331 18.58 68.21 -45.52
CA GLU A 331 19.14 67.65 -44.29
C GLU A 331 18.07 67.48 -43.21
N CYS A 332 17.20 68.48 -43.01
CA CYS A 332 16.02 68.37 -42.14
C CYS A 332 15.08 67.25 -42.59
N ARG A 333 14.88 67.09 -43.90
CA ARG A 333 14.03 66.01 -44.46
C ARG A 333 14.64 64.64 -44.23
N LYS A 334 15.96 64.47 -44.37
CA LYS A 334 16.67 63.22 -44.03
C LYS A 334 16.57 62.90 -42.54
N HIS A 335 16.83 63.88 -41.66
CA HIS A 335 16.66 63.70 -40.22
C HIS A 335 15.24 63.33 -39.80
N ALA A 336 14.21 63.88 -40.45
CA ALA A 336 12.81 63.54 -40.18
C ALA A 336 12.43 62.11 -40.64
N LEU A 337 13.06 61.60 -41.72
CA LEU A 337 12.86 60.24 -42.21
C LEU A 337 13.60 59.22 -41.34
N ASP A 338 14.85 59.48 -40.97
CA ASP A 338 15.66 58.63 -40.09
C ASP A 338 15.03 58.52 -38.68
N GLY A 339 14.46 59.63 -38.18
CA GLY A 339 13.71 59.66 -36.93
C GLY A 339 12.44 58.80 -36.95
N LYS A 340 11.77 58.64 -38.10
CA LYS A 340 10.57 57.81 -38.23
C LYS A 340 10.89 56.31 -38.12
N GLU A 341 11.95 55.83 -38.77
CA GLU A 341 12.35 54.42 -38.65
C GLU A 341 12.85 54.07 -37.23
N GLY A 342 13.65 54.96 -36.62
CA GLY A 342 14.09 54.81 -35.23
C GLY A 342 12.92 54.80 -34.24
N HIS A 343 11.95 55.71 -34.41
CA HIS A 343 10.78 55.79 -33.54
C HIS A 343 9.83 54.58 -33.72
N MET A 344 9.66 54.07 -34.94
CA MET A 344 8.84 52.88 -35.21
C MET A 344 9.44 51.60 -34.63
N THR A 345 10.76 51.43 -34.69
CA THR A 345 11.43 50.29 -34.04
C THR A 345 11.38 50.39 -32.51
N GLN A 346 11.48 51.59 -31.95
CA GLN A 346 11.29 51.83 -30.51
C GLN A 346 9.85 51.57 -30.06
N LEU A 347 8.85 52.00 -30.83
CA LEU A 347 7.43 51.67 -30.58
C LEU A 347 7.16 50.16 -30.67
N GLY A 348 7.77 49.46 -31.62
CA GLY A 348 7.69 48.00 -31.73
C GLY A 348 8.25 47.30 -30.49
N LYS A 349 9.41 47.77 -29.98
CA LYS A 349 10.01 47.27 -28.73
C LYS A 349 9.11 47.57 -27.52
N LEU A 350 8.53 48.77 -27.43
CA LEU A 350 7.60 49.14 -26.36
C LEU A 350 6.38 48.20 -26.31
N ASN A 351 5.80 47.90 -27.48
CA ASN A 351 4.64 47.01 -27.59
C ASN A 351 4.99 45.55 -27.23
N LEU A 352 6.20 45.11 -27.59
CA LEU A 352 6.76 43.81 -27.15
C LEU A 352 6.95 43.76 -25.62
N TYR A 353 7.52 44.81 -25.02
CA TYR A 353 7.68 44.89 -23.58
C TYR A 353 6.33 44.93 -22.85
N GLN A 354 5.33 45.61 -23.39
CA GLN A 354 3.99 45.64 -22.82
C GLN A 354 3.34 44.25 -22.83
N ARG A 355 3.43 43.51 -23.94
CA ARG A 355 2.95 42.11 -24.00
C ARG A 355 3.70 41.18 -23.07
N PHE A 356 5.01 41.35 -22.96
CA PHE A 356 5.83 40.61 -22.00
C PHE A 356 5.39 40.92 -20.57
N MET A 357 5.21 42.20 -20.22
CA MET A 357 4.73 42.66 -18.93
C MET A 357 3.37 42.05 -18.58
N ASP A 358 2.40 42.08 -19.51
CA ASP A 358 1.08 41.49 -19.31
C ASP A 358 1.12 39.97 -19.14
N SER A 359 2.07 39.28 -19.78
CA SER A 359 2.28 37.84 -19.60
C SER A 359 2.89 37.52 -18.22
N VAL A 360 3.86 38.32 -17.77
CA VAL A 360 4.48 38.19 -16.46
C VAL A 360 3.47 38.54 -15.36
N MET A 361 2.67 39.59 -15.55
CA MET A 361 1.63 40.00 -14.61
C MET A 361 0.54 38.93 -14.47
N ARG A 362 0.14 38.27 -15.57
CA ARG A 362 -0.77 37.10 -15.50
C ARG A 362 -0.18 35.94 -14.73
N ARG A 363 1.10 35.60 -14.97
CA ARG A 363 1.81 34.56 -14.20
C ARG A 363 1.92 34.94 -12.72
N LEU A 364 2.21 36.20 -12.43
CA LEU A 364 2.28 36.70 -11.06
C LEU A 364 0.92 36.57 -10.36
N MET A 365 -0.17 36.99 -11.00
CA MET A 365 -1.52 36.85 -10.45
C MET A 365 -1.89 35.39 -10.18
N ALA A 366 -1.48 34.45 -11.06
CA ALA A 366 -1.65 33.01 -10.81
C ALA A 366 -0.87 32.57 -9.56
N THR A 367 0.43 32.91 -9.47
CA THR A 367 1.24 32.55 -8.29
C THR A 367 0.75 33.21 -6.99
N VAL A 368 0.23 34.44 -7.06
CA VAL A 368 -0.37 35.13 -5.91
C VAL A 368 -1.67 34.44 -5.49
N SER A 369 -2.47 33.96 -6.44
CA SER A 369 -3.69 33.18 -6.15
C SER A 369 -3.40 31.78 -5.59
N GLU A 370 -2.34 31.13 -6.06
CA GLU A 370 -1.86 29.86 -5.50
C GLU A 370 -1.34 30.08 -4.07
N LEU A 371 -0.59 31.16 -3.85
CA LEU A 371 -0.09 31.54 -2.54
C LEU A 371 -1.23 31.87 -1.57
N SER A 372 -2.26 32.61 -2.01
CA SER A 372 -3.40 32.95 -1.15
C SER A 372 -4.21 31.70 -0.78
N LEU A 373 -4.38 30.75 -1.71
CA LEU A 373 -4.98 29.45 -1.42
C LEU A 373 -4.14 28.65 -0.42
N CYS A 374 -2.82 28.57 -0.62
CA CYS A 374 -1.90 27.93 0.32
C CYS A 374 -1.96 28.58 1.72
N GLN A 375 -2.03 29.91 1.79
CA GLN A 375 -2.18 30.64 3.05
C GLN A 375 -3.51 30.34 3.74
N ALA A 376 -4.62 30.31 2.99
CA ALA A 376 -5.93 29.98 3.53
C ALA A 376 -5.98 28.54 4.09
N THR A 377 -5.43 27.57 3.36
CA THR A 377 -5.33 26.18 3.83
C THR A 377 -4.43 26.06 5.06
N ALA A 378 -3.29 26.76 5.09
CA ALA A 378 -2.40 26.81 6.25
C ALA A 378 -3.08 27.42 7.49
N MET A 379 -3.89 28.47 7.31
CA MET A 379 -4.68 29.07 8.40
C MET A 379 -5.73 28.11 8.94
N SER A 380 -6.47 27.42 8.06
CA SER A 380 -7.47 26.42 8.45
C SER A 380 -6.85 25.26 9.24
N LEU A 381 -5.73 24.70 8.77
CA LEU A 381 -4.99 23.65 9.48
C LEU A 381 -4.43 24.13 10.82
N LYS A 382 -4.00 25.40 10.91
CA LYS A 382 -3.54 26.00 12.17
C LYS A 382 -4.69 26.12 13.17
N GLU A 383 -5.88 26.53 12.72
CA GLU A 383 -7.08 26.58 13.56
C GLU A 383 -7.49 25.19 14.05
N GLU A 384 -7.46 24.16 13.18
CA GLU A 384 -7.73 22.77 13.57
C GLU A 384 -6.72 22.26 14.60
N ARG A 385 -5.43 22.50 14.38
CA ARG A 385 -4.38 22.19 15.35
C ARG A 385 -4.66 22.87 16.69
N ASP A 386 -5.03 24.15 16.69
CA ASP A 386 -5.30 24.89 17.92
C ASP A 386 -6.57 24.39 18.63
N LYS A 387 -7.59 23.97 17.89
CA LYS A 387 -8.78 23.29 18.45
C LYS A 387 -8.41 21.96 19.10
N LEU A 388 -7.65 21.11 18.40
CA LEU A 388 -7.18 19.82 18.92
C LEU A 388 -6.27 20.01 20.13
N ARG A 389 -5.39 21.01 20.11
CA ARG A 389 -4.51 21.33 21.23
C ARG A 389 -5.30 21.79 22.46
N LYS A 390 -6.33 22.64 22.28
CA LYS A 390 -7.24 22.99 23.37
C LYS A 390 -8.02 21.79 23.89
N GLN A 391 -8.46 20.88 23.01
CA GLN A 391 -9.11 19.63 23.43
C GLN A 391 -8.15 18.75 24.25
N LEU A 392 -6.90 18.64 23.83
CA LEU A 392 -5.85 17.91 24.54
C LEU A 392 -5.55 18.54 25.92
N ASP A 393 -5.38 19.86 25.99
CA ASP A 393 -5.14 20.58 27.23
C ASP A 393 -6.31 20.43 28.20
N ASN A 394 -7.54 20.48 27.70
CA ASN A 394 -8.74 20.23 28.49
C ASN A 394 -8.81 18.77 28.95
N ALA A 395 -8.46 17.80 28.08
CA ALA A 395 -8.38 16.39 28.44
C ALA A 395 -7.34 16.13 29.53
N TYR A 396 -6.17 16.78 29.46
CA TYR A 396 -5.15 16.72 30.50
C TYR A 396 -5.62 17.33 31.82
N LYS A 397 -6.32 18.47 31.79
CA LYS A 397 -6.91 19.07 33.01
C LYS A 397 -7.96 18.17 33.65
N ARG A 398 -8.84 17.55 32.85
CA ARG A 398 -9.85 16.59 33.34
C ARG A 398 -9.20 15.34 33.91
N LEU A 399 -8.19 14.79 33.23
CA LEU A 399 -7.41 13.66 33.73
C LEU A 399 -6.74 13.99 35.08
N TRP A 400 -6.15 15.18 35.20
CA TRP A 400 -5.56 15.66 36.45
C TRP A 400 -6.59 15.83 37.58
N ALA A 401 -7.82 16.21 37.24
CA ALA A 401 -8.94 16.27 38.17
C ALA A 401 -9.55 14.89 38.50
N GLY A 402 -9.06 13.80 37.89
CA GLY A 402 -9.58 12.44 38.07
C GLY A 402 -10.84 12.11 37.25
N GLU A 403 -11.24 13.00 36.34
CA GLU A 403 -12.37 12.80 35.43
C GLU A 403 -11.92 12.16 34.11
N CYS A 404 -12.88 11.64 33.34
CA CYS A 404 -12.58 11.03 32.05
C CYS A 404 -12.03 12.08 31.05
N PRO A 405 -10.92 11.80 30.33
CA PRO A 405 -10.25 12.80 29.47
C PRO A 405 -11.09 13.28 28.28
N MET A 406 -12.00 12.45 27.77
CA MET A 406 -12.89 12.79 26.66
C MET A 406 -14.32 12.31 26.93
N GLU A 407 -15.30 13.06 26.45
CA GLU A 407 -16.73 12.71 26.60
C GLU A 407 -17.07 11.38 25.89
N LYS A 408 -16.38 11.06 24.79
CA LYS A 408 -16.51 9.74 24.15
C LYS A 408 -15.98 8.62 25.05
N ALA A 409 -14.87 8.85 25.74
CA ALA A 409 -14.30 7.87 26.66
C ALA A 409 -15.20 7.67 27.90
N GLU A 410 -15.91 8.71 28.33
CA GLU A 410 -16.94 8.62 29.37
C GLU A 410 -18.10 7.74 28.92
N ARG A 411 -18.62 7.95 27.70
CA ARG A 411 -19.68 7.11 27.13
C ARG A 411 -19.26 5.64 26.96
N ASP A 412 -18.02 5.41 26.53
CA ASP A 412 -17.45 4.07 26.37
C ASP A 412 -17.24 3.38 27.73
N TRP A 413 -16.84 4.14 28.76
CA TRP A 413 -16.74 3.64 30.13
C TRP A 413 -18.10 3.29 30.72
N ASP A 414 -19.09 4.15 30.53
CA ASP A 414 -20.47 3.90 30.95
C ASP A 414 -21.06 2.66 30.26
N ALA A 415 -20.74 2.45 28.97
CA ALA A 415 -21.14 1.24 28.25
C ALA A 415 -20.53 -0.02 28.90
N LYS A 416 -19.22 -0.02 29.16
CA LYS A 416 -18.55 -1.13 29.84
C LYS A 416 -19.07 -1.36 31.26
N LEU A 417 -19.42 -0.30 31.99
CA LEU A 417 -20.00 -0.40 33.32
C LEU A 417 -21.40 -1.02 33.28
N ARG A 418 -22.21 -0.68 32.27
CA ARG A 418 -23.51 -1.34 32.02
C ARG A 418 -23.32 -2.83 31.71
N ASP A 419 -22.37 -3.18 30.86
CA ASP A 419 -22.08 -4.58 30.50
C ASP A 419 -21.58 -5.39 31.70
N ALA A 420 -20.70 -4.81 32.52
CA ALA A 420 -20.22 -5.46 33.75
C ALA A 420 -21.35 -5.67 34.77
N LYS A 421 -22.26 -4.68 34.94
CA LYS A 421 -23.44 -4.84 35.79
C LYS A 421 -24.37 -5.94 35.27
N LEU A 422 -24.54 -6.05 33.96
CA LEU A 422 -25.33 -7.12 33.34
C LEU A 422 -24.71 -8.49 33.60
N LEU A 423 -23.39 -8.63 33.40
CA LEU A 423 -22.65 -9.87 33.68
C LEU A 423 -22.73 -10.26 35.15
N ASN A 424 -22.57 -9.32 36.07
CA ASN A 424 -22.70 -9.57 37.51
C ASN A 424 -24.12 -10.01 37.87
N LYS A 425 -25.16 -9.39 37.30
CA LYS A 425 -26.55 -9.85 37.48
C LYS A 425 -26.74 -11.29 37.01
N MET A 426 -26.24 -11.62 35.82
CA MET A 426 -26.30 -13.00 35.31
C MET A 426 -25.53 -13.98 36.19
N GLN A 427 -24.39 -13.58 36.76
CA GLN A 427 -23.63 -14.40 37.70
C GLN A 427 -24.38 -14.59 39.02
N THR A 428 -24.98 -13.54 39.58
CA THR A 428 -25.80 -13.66 40.80
C THR A 428 -27.05 -14.50 40.57
N GLU A 429 -27.71 -14.37 39.41
CA GLU A 429 -28.85 -15.21 39.03
C GLU A 429 -28.44 -16.68 38.88
N ARG A 430 -27.25 -16.95 38.34
CA ARG A 430 -26.68 -18.32 38.28
C ARG A 430 -26.34 -18.86 39.66
N GLU A 431 -25.82 -18.04 40.57
CA GLU A 431 -25.49 -18.45 41.94
C GLU A 431 -26.79 -18.72 42.74
N ILE A 432 -27.82 -17.88 42.57
CA ILE A 432 -29.14 -18.08 43.15
C ILE A 432 -29.77 -19.38 42.62
N ALA A 433 -29.71 -19.62 41.30
CA ALA A 433 -30.19 -20.87 40.71
C ALA A 433 -29.45 -22.11 41.27
N ARG A 434 -28.13 -22.01 41.51
CA ARG A 434 -27.37 -23.08 42.17
C ARG A 434 -27.80 -23.30 43.63
N ILE A 435 -28.07 -22.23 44.37
CA ILE A 435 -28.55 -22.30 45.76
C ILE A 435 -29.98 -22.85 45.80
N GLU A 436 -30.85 -22.48 44.86
CA GLU A 436 -32.18 -23.06 44.69
C GLU A 436 -32.09 -24.56 44.35
N GLU A 437 -31.20 -24.97 43.44
CA GLU A 437 -30.93 -26.40 43.17
C GLU A 437 -30.44 -27.15 44.41
N GLN A 438 -29.57 -26.54 45.21
CA GLN A 438 -29.07 -27.11 46.47
C GLN A 438 -30.16 -27.19 47.55
N GLN A 439 -31.00 -26.17 47.68
CA GLN A 439 -32.15 -26.16 48.59
C GLN A 439 -33.24 -27.14 48.15
N ASP A 440 -33.45 -27.31 46.85
CA ASP A 440 -34.34 -28.35 46.33
C ASP A 440 -33.73 -29.74 46.51
N HIS A 441 -32.40 -29.88 46.47
CA HIS A 441 -31.71 -31.12 46.83
C HIS A 441 -31.86 -31.43 48.32
N GLU A 442 -31.68 -30.45 49.21
CA GLU A 442 -31.89 -30.60 50.66
C GLU A 442 -33.36 -30.84 51.01
N LYS A 443 -34.32 -30.17 50.36
CA LYS A 443 -35.75 -30.47 50.49
C LYS A 443 -36.08 -31.86 49.97
N ARG A 444 -35.46 -32.33 48.88
CA ARG A 444 -35.62 -33.72 48.40
C ARG A 444 -35.03 -34.74 49.38
N VAL A 445 -33.93 -34.42 50.05
CA VAL A 445 -33.33 -35.27 51.09
C VAL A 445 -34.16 -35.26 52.38
N GLN A 446 -34.74 -34.12 52.79
CA GLN A 446 -35.63 -34.01 53.95
C GLN A 446 -37.03 -34.61 53.70
N LEU A 447 -37.61 -34.46 52.50
CA LEU A 447 -38.87 -35.14 52.13
C LEU A 447 -38.71 -36.66 51.98
N PHE A 448 -37.51 -37.16 51.68
CA PHE A 448 -37.22 -38.59 51.65
C PHE A 448 -37.25 -39.25 53.04
N ALA A 449 -37.18 -38.46 54.13
CA ALA A 449 -37.18 -38.96 55.49
C ALA A 449 -38.60 -39.17 56.09
N LEU A 450 -39.69 -38.69 55.46
CA LEU A 450 -41.01 -38.70 56.10
C LEU A 450 -42.24 -39.04 55.25
N GLN A 451 -42.11 -39.35 53.95
CA GLN A 451 -43.25 -39.87 53.17
C GLN A 451 -42.85 -41.01 52.23
N LYS A 452 -43.27 -42.23 52.57
CA LYS A 452 -43.31 -43.36 51.62
C LYS A 452 -44.29 -43.04 50.50
N SER A 453 -43.77 -42.63 49.35
CA SER A 453 -44.55 -42.54 48.11
C SER A 453 -45.06 -43.93 47.71
N ARG A 454 -46.34 -44.02 47.32
CA ARG A 454 -46.98 -45.24 46.77
C ARG A 454 -46.86 -45.32 45.24
N ALA A 455 -46.05 -44.48 44.61
CA ALA A 455 -45.82 -44.54 43.17
C ALA A 455 -44.65 -45.49 42.85
N GLU A 456 -44.91 -46.48 41.99
CA GLU A 456 -43.91 -47.46 41.54
C GLU A 456 -42.77 -46.77 40.78
N GLN A 457 -41.53 -47.03 41.19
CA GLN A 457 -40.34 -46.51 40.51
C GLN A 457 -40.17 -47.20 39.15
N ARG A 458 -39.90 -46.40 38.13
CA ARG A 458 -39.63 -46.94 36.79
C ARG A 458 -38.26 -47.65 36.76
N PRO A 459 -38.16 -48.84 36.14
CA PRO A 459 -36.88 -49.53 36.00
C PRO A 459 -35.90 -48.71 35.15
N ASN A 460 -34.74 -48.37 35.71
CA ASN A 460 -33.67 -47.62 35.02
C ASN A 460 -32.63 -48.52 34.34
N ALA A 461 -32.83 -49.83 34.37
CA ALA A 461 -31.97 -50.83 33.75
C ALA A 461 -32.81 -52.08 33.44
N TYR A 462 -32.50 -52.76 32.34
CA TYR A 462 -32.96 -54.13 32.10
C TYR A 462 -31.84 -55.10 32.51
N ILE A 463 -32.21 -56.29 32.97
CA ILE A 463 -31.30 -57.36 33.39
C ILE A 463 -31.30 -58.42 32.30
N GLU A 464 -30.18 -58.60 31.61
CA GLU A 464 -30.01 -59.72 30.67
C GLU A 464 -29.69 -61.01 31.46
N GLU A 465 -30.33 -62.13 31.08
CA GLU A 465 -30.35 -63.40 31.83
C GLU A 465 -28.98 -64.10 31.94
N ASP A 466 -27.98 -63.71 31.14
CA ASP A 466 -26.68 -64.39 31.11
C ASP A 466 -25.60 -63.82 32.06
N LEU A 467 -25.76 -62.61 32.60
CA LEU A 467 -24.73 -62.02 33.49
C LEU A 467 -25.24 -61.26 34.72
N GLY A 468 -26.55 -61.08 34.91
CA GLY A 468 -27.13 -60.59 36.17
C GLY A 468 -26.68 -59.20 36.62
N LEU A 469 -26.03 -58.39 35.77
CA LEU A 469 -25.55 -57.05 36.10
C LEU A 469 -26.35 -55.97 35.34
N PRO A 470 -26.93 -54.97 36.05
CA PRO A 470 -27.76 -53.94 35.44
C PRO A 470 -26.92 -52.93 34.62
N LYS A 471 -27.30 -52.70 33.36
CA LYS A 471 -26.73 -51.65 32.49
C LYS A 471 -27.69 -50.45 32.37
N PRO A 472 -27.20 -49.20 32.55
CA PRO A 472 -28.02 -48.01 32.39
C PRO A 472 -28.34 -47.71 30.91
N PHE A 473 -29.50 -47.10 30.65
CA PHE A 473 -29.88 -46.67 29.29
C PHE A 473 -28.88 -45.63 28.73
N GLY A 474 -28.51 -45.76 27.46
CA GLY A 474 -27.61 -44.83 26.77
C GLY A 474 -28.22 -43.45 26.51
N PHE A 475 -27.50 -42.58 25.78
CA PHE A 475 -27.86 -41.18 25.53
C PHE A 475 -29.26 -40.96 24.90
N TYR A 476 -29.86 -42.02 24.32
CA TYR A 476 -31.22 -42.01 23.77
C TYR A 476 -32.09 -43.08 24.46
N SER A 477 -32.68 -42.75 25.60
CA SER A 477 -33.64 -43.60 26.31
C SER A 477 -34.99 -43.67 25.56
N PRO A 478 -35.68 -44.82 25.49
CA PRO A 478 -37.04 -44.89 24.95
C PRO A 478 -38.00 -44.02 25.77
N PHE A 479 -38.63 -43.04 25.12
CA PHE A 479 -39.57 -42.12 25.74
C PHE A 479 -41.01 -42.60 25.53
N LYS A 480 -41.77 -42.78 26.61
CA LYS A 480 -43.23 -42.98 26.54
C LYS A 480 -43.90 -41.60 26.51
N PRO A 481 -44.58 -41.19 25.42
CA PRO A 481 -45.21 -39.87 25.35
C PRO A 481 -46.27 -39.73 26.45
N LEU A 482 -46.25 -38.58 27.14
CA LEU A 482 -47.31 -38.18 28.07
C LEU A 482 -48.44 -37.52 27.29
N ASP A 483 -49.67 -37.76 27.73
CA ASP A 483 -50.84 -37.05 27.21
C ASP A 483 -50.73 -35.54 27.42
N VAL A 484 -51.15 -34.79 26.40
CA VAL A 484 -50.95 -33.35 26.27
C VAL A 484 -51.69 -32.62 27.40
N GLY A 485 -50.93 -32.00 28.31
CA GLY A 485 -51.48 -31.16 29.38
C GLY A 485 -52.10 -29.87 28.83
N ALA A 486 -53.21 -29.44 29.44
CA ALA A 486 -54.08 -28.34 29.02
C ALA A 486 -53.49 -26.90 29.08
N GLN A 487 -52.17 -26.73 28.98
CA GLN A 487 -51.47 -25.44 29.11
C GLN A 487 -50.41 -25.27 28.01
N THR A 488 -50.71 -25.62 26.76
CA THR A 488 -49.91 -25.12 25.62
C THR A 488 -50.41 -23.74 25.24
N ARG A 489 -49.77 -22.70 25.78
CA ARG A 489 -49.92 -21.33 25.28
C ARG A 489 -49.26 -21.27 23.89
N TYR A 490 -50.06 -20.94 22.88
CA TYR A 490 -49.60 -20.67 21.51
C TYR A 490 -48.61 -19.49 21.50
N TYR A 491 -47.40 -19.71 20.99
CA TYR A 491 -46.47 -18.62 20.69
C TYR A 491 -46.87 -17.94 19.37
N HIS A 492 -47.32 -16.69 19.44
CA HIS A 492 -47.42 -15.82 18.27
C HIS A 492 -46.05 -15.17 17.98
N LYS A 493 -45.60 -15.20 16.72
CA LYS A 493 -44.39 -14.48 16.28
C LYS A 493 -44.68 -12.97 16.24
N PRO A 494 -43.76 -12.10 16.72
CA PRO A 494 -43.96 -10.65 16.69
C PRO A 494 -43.74 -10.08 15.28
N GLU A 495 -44.62 -9.17 14.87
CA GLU A 495 -44.50 -8.39 13.63
C GLU A 495 -43.47 -7.26 13.77
N MET A 496 -42.65 -7.04 12.72
CA MET A 496 -41.65 -5.97 12.67
C MET A 496 -42.31 -4.65 12.27
N LYS A 497 -42.01 -3.56 13.01
CA LYS A 497 -42.44 -2.20 12.64
C LYS A 497 -41.65 -1.68 11.42
N PRO A 498 -42.29 -0.92 10.51
CA PRO A 498 -41.58 -0.27 9.41
C PRO A 498 -40.68 0.86 9.95
N LEU A 499 -39.52 1.01 9.32
CA LEU A 499 -38.65 2.18 9.47
C LEU A 499 -39.26 3.35 8.70
N ASP A 500 -39.38 4.50 9.38
CA ASP A 500 -39.39 5.82 8.76
C ASP A 500 -37.97 6.39 8.74
#